data_AF-A0A8H7CM16-F1
#
_entry.id   AF-A0A8H7CM16-F1
#
_cell.length_a   1.000
_cell.length_b   1.000
_cell.length_c   1.000
_cell.angle_alpha   90.00
_cell.angle_beta   90.00
_cell.angle_gamma   90.00
#
_symmetry.space_group_name_H-M   'P 1'
#
loop_
_entity.id
_entity.type
_entity.pdbx_description
1 polymer ?
#
loop_
_entity_poly.entity_id
_entity_poly.type
_entity_poly.pdbx_seq_one_letter_code
_entity_poly.pdbx_strand_id
1 'polypeptide(L)'
;MSSFALLGFFVFAATVSAIPSHGVNSDGVSGYNASIVASAHVHRPVETYNSLEHSTGTSSDGWSLTSQLQGQTFLDFFDLYESRRLPFAYKKKIIISSFLSELTTNDNGGVAQYVNGVTSGLAYTSGSQVVLAVDTTPTVSLRKAVRMHSKTQFNAADNNLFIFDVAHIPAVCGTWPAIWLTGTNWPYDGEIDVVEAVNLYNRDEYSLHTGPGCHAPATMPNLQLVEAGATSCDATVDPGACGYSDLDSTSFGPGFNNAGGGVFALEFDTDGIKTWFWTKANVPADIKNLSPTPSTWAASAARFNIPVSSCSPETYFNNLLLVVNTNLAGSWPQGVWGTNNVGGQTTSCQTQTGVSTAAGYVTGHGSAFGAAAEWVINGFYIYNKVPGGGTDNCPPYGDQIGTYDGTSNYSEACADITNACLAADGTSIWSHAACVAAATCQGTASVIALNQCQNPAVLPAASIPHLSSTVYASIVGSCAPSCPITQQNYVDFVYGQMTAAGVTNWPASSADVVSQWWDPIVQWTATGSTIPYQNFDDWLHYSNW
;
A
#
# COMPACT_ATOMS: atom_id res chain seq x y z
N MET A 1 72.33 -4.45 -24.90
CA MET A 1 72.08 -5.77 -25.50
C MET A 1 70.59 -6.03 -25.33
N SER A 2 69.71 -5.48 -26.20
CA SER A 2 69.22 -6.07 -27.48
C SER A 2 68.41 -7.35 -27.19
N SER A 3 67.12 -7.52 -27.55
CA SER A 3 66.31 -7.17 -28.74
C SER A 3 64.80 -7.21 -28.35
N PHE A 4 63.85 -6.39 -28.84
CA PHE A 4 63.20 -6.20 -30.16
C PHE A 4 62.43 -7.40 -30.78
N ALA A 5 61.09 -7.29 -30.86
CA ALA A 5 60.14 -7.63 -31.96
C ALA A 5 58.69 -7.44 -31.43
N LEU A 6 57.85 -6.45 -31.80
CA LEU A 6 57.14 -6.04 -33.04
C LEU A 6 55.91 -6.89 -33.49
N LEU A 7 54.79 -6.16 -33.70
CA LEU A 7 53.55 -6.40 -34.48
C LEU A 7 52.47 -7.33 -33.85
N GLY A 8 51.16 -7.01 -33.91
CA GLY A 8 50.46 -6.08 -34.79
C GLY A 8 49.04 -5.68 -34.31
N PHE A 9 48.58 -4.59 -34.91
CA PHE A 9 47.26 -3.96 -34.80
C PHE A 9 46.15 -4.80 -35.46
N PHE A 10 44.93 -4.78 -34.89
CA PHE A 10 43.69 -4.85 -35.66
C PHE A 10 42.62 -3.94 -35.04
N VAL A 11 42.28 -2.89 -35.79
CA VAL A 11 41.12 -2.01 -35.62
C VAL A 11 40.02 -2.59 -36.51
N PHE A 12 38.83 -2.83 -35.97
CA PHE A 12 37.63 -3.06 -36.78
C PHE A 12 36.79 -1.79 -36.80
N ALA A 13 36.80 -1.11 -37.94
CA ALA A 13 35.80 -0.14 -38.35
C ALA A 13 34.84 -0.84 -39.31
N ALA A 14 33.54 -0.80 -39.05
CA ALA A 14 32.51 -1.23 -40.00
C ALA A 14 31.71 -0.02 -40.45
N THR A 15 31.69 0.13 -41.77
CA THR A 15 31.20 1.24 -42.58
C THR A 15 29.67 1.30 -42.68
N VAL A 16 29.16 2.53 -42.67
CA VAL A 16 27.81 2.91 -43.11
C VAL A 16 27.75 2.82 -44.64
N SER A 17 26.71 2.20 -45.18
CA SER A 17 26.39 2.22 -46.61
C SER A 17 25.16 3.08 -46.85
N ALA A 18 25.21 3.90 -47.89
CA ALA A 18 24.17 4.83 -48.32
C ALA A 18 23.82 4.59 -49.80
N ILE A 19 22.77 5.29 -50.26
CA ILE A 19 22.36 5.63 -51.66
C ILE A 19 21.15 4.80 -52.19
N PRO A 20 20.20 5.35 -53.00
CA PRO A 20 20.12 6.69 -53.64
C PRO A 20 18.82 7.50 -53.44
N SER A 21 18.95 8.76 -53.88
CA SER A 21 17.96 9.80 -54.10
C SER A 21 17.28 9.76 -55.49
N HIS A 22 16.02 10.21 -55.54
CA HIS A 22 15.30 10.86 -56.64
C HIS A 22 14.25 11.76 -55.94
N GLY A 23 13.90 13.00 -56.29
CA GLY A 23 14.14 13.86 -57.44
C GLY A 23 12.89 14.76 -57.63
N VAL A 24 12.93 15.96 -57.03
CA VAL A 24 12.33 17.26 -57.47
C VAL A 24 10.83 17.35 -57.82
N ASN A 25 10.07 18.19 -57.09
CA ASN A 25 9.49 19.43 -57.66
C ASN A 25 8.87 20.38 -56.62
N SER A 26 9.09 21.66 -56.88
CA SER A 26 8.65 22.86 -56.17
C SER A 26 7.18 23.20 -56.40
N ASP A 27 6.52 23.76 -55.38
CA ASP A 27 5.73 25.00 -55.48
C ASP A 27 5.44 25.52 -54.07
N GLY A 28 5.74 26.81 -53.85
CA GLY A 28 5.59 27.45 -52.54
C GLY A 28 4.29 28.22 -52.42
N VAL A 29 3.68 28.21 -51.23
CA VAL A 29 2.92 29.34 -50.66
C VAL A 29 3.08 29.33 -49.14
N SER A 30 3.32 30.51 -48.59
CA SER A 30 3.52 30.87 -47.19
C SER A 30 2.38 30.48 -46.23
N GLY A 31 2.74 30.06 -45.02
CA GLY A 31 1.82 30.01 -43.88
C GLY A 31 2.54 29.64 -42.59
N TYR A 32 2.73 30.60 -41.69
CA TYR A 32 3.23 30.40 -40.34
C TYR A 32 2.34 29.42 -39.56
N ASN A 33 2.91 28.37 -38.97
CA ASN A 33 2.42 27.79 -37.71
C ASN A 33 3.47 26.89 -37.04
N ALA A 34 3.51 26.96 -35.71
CA ALA A 34 4.53 26.44 -34.82
C ALA A 34 4.68 24.91 -34.87
N SER A 35 5.91 24.43 -35.02
CA SER A 35 6.26 23.02 -35.03
C SER A 35 6.61 22.52 -33.62
N ILE A 36 5.74 21.67 -33.07
CA ILE A 36 6.07 20.76 -31.96
C ILE A 36 7.11 19.77 -32.49
N VAL A 37 8.28 19.71 -31.86
CA VAL A 37 9.31 18.72 -32.20
C VAL A 37 8.95 17.39 -31.51
N ALA A 38 8.33 16.48 -32.26
CA ALA A 38 8.21 15.09 -31.88
C ALA A 38 9.58 14.40 -32.08
N SER A 39 10.20 13.95 -31.00
CA SER A 39 11.41 13.12 -31.06
C SER A 39 10.99 11.66 -31.27
N ALA A 40 11.47 11.05 -32.35
CA ALA A 40 11.19 9.67 -32.71
C ALA A 40 11.92 8.69 -31.77
N HIS A 41 11.16 7.99 -30.92
CA HIS A 41 11.68 6.85 -30.16
C HIS A 41 11.72 5.60 -31.06
N VAL A 42 12.93 5.05 -31.20
CA VAL A 42 13.21 3.76 -31.83
C VAL A 42 12.44 2.66 -31.09
N HIS A 43 11.43 2.07 -31.76
CA HIS A 43 10.73 0.88 -31.28
C HIS A 43 11.70 -0.29 -31.12
N ARG A 44 11.86 -0.76 -29.88
CA ARG A 44 12.35 -2.12 -29.58
C ARG A 44 11.12 -3.03 -29.40
N PRO A 45 11.21 -4.33 -29.74
CA PRO A 45 10.05 -5.21 -29.70
C PRO A 45 9.54 -5.34 -28.27
N VAL A 46 8.26 -5.07 -28.09
CA VAL A 46 7.51 -5.40 -26.87
C VAL A 46 7.35 -6.91 -26.88
N GLU A 47 8.02 -7.61 -25.95
CA GLU A 47 7.56 -8.94 -25.57
C GLU A 47 6.20 -8.75 -24.88
N THR A 48 5.15 -9.24 -25.53
CA THR A 48 3.82 -9.36 -24.93
C THR A 48 3.93 -10.35 -23.77
N TYR A 49 4.05 -9.82 -22.55
CA TYR A 49 3.73 -10.59 -21.36
C TYR A 49 2.24 -10.91 -21.41
N ASN A 50 1.92 -12.19 -21.57
CA ASN A 50 0.60 -12.70 -21.24
C ASN A 50 0.29 -12.26 -19.81
N SER A 51 -0.83 -11.59 -19.61
CA SER A 51 -1.40 -11.31 -18.30
C SER A 51 -1.51 -12.64 -17.54
N LEU A 52 -0.63 -12.85 -16.57
CA LEU A 52 -0.80 -13.90 -15.58
C LEU A 52 -2.12 -13.60 -14.86
N GLU A 53 -3.02 -14.58 -14.84
CA GLU A 53 -4.22 -14.56 -14.02
C GLU A 53 -3.82 -14.23 -12.58
N HIS A 54 -4.43 -13.18 -12.00
CA HIS A 54 -4.20 -12.76 -10.62
C HIS A 54 -4.52 -13.93 -9.68
N SER A 55 -3.52 -14.46 -8.99
CA SER A 55 -3.75 -15.45 -7.94
C SER A 55 -4.39 -14.74 -6.73
N THR A 56 -5.71 -14.72 -6.68
CA THR A 56 -6.49 -14.21 -5.53
C THR A 56 -6.53 -15.23 -4.38
N GLY A 57 -5.42 -15.90 -4.12
CA GLY A 57 -5.32 -16.95 -3.10
C GLY A 57 -4.74 -16.42 -1.81
N THR A 58 -5.39 -16.71 -0.69
CA THR A 58 -4.82 -16.56 0.66
C THR A 58 -3.59 -17.46 0.78
N SER A 59 -2.49 -16.95 1.32
CA SER A 59 -1.31 -17.76 1.60
C SER A 59 -1.58 -18.82 2.67
N SER A 60 -0.69 -19.80 2.82
CA SER A 60 -0.83 -20.82 3.88
C SER A 60 -0.80 -20.23 5.30
N ASP A 61 -0.33 -19.00 5.45
CA ASP A 61 -0.33 -18.26 6.72
C ASP A 61 -1.58 -17.39 6.93
N GLY A 62 -2.53 -17.39 5.99
CA GLY A 62 -3.76 -16.61 6.11
C GLY A 62 -3.67 -15.19 5.54
N TRP A 63 -2.59 -14.85 4.82
CA TRP A 63 -2.41 -13.52 4.22
C TRP A 63 -3.10 -13.43 2.87
N SER A 64 -4.02 -12.48 2.75
CA SER A 64 -4.74 -12.18 1.51
C SER A 64 -4.32 -10.82 0.97
N LEU A 65 -4.00 -10.75 -0.32
CA LEU A 65 -3.62 -9.50 -0.98
C LEU A 65 -4.85 -8.57 -1.04
N THR A 66 -4.74 -7.40 -0.40
CA THR A 66 -5.80 -6.38 -0.38
C THR A 66 -5.49 -5.21 -1.31
N SER A 67 -4.21 -4.91 -1.54
CA SER A 67 -3.80 -3.85 -2.45
C SER A 67 -2.54 -4.22 -3.22
N GLN A 68 -2.59 -4.09 -4.54
CA GLN A 68 -1.44 -4.16 -5.43
C GLN A 68 -1.21 -2.78 -6.07
N LEU A 69 -0.22 -2.07 -5.54
CA LEU A 69 0.06 -0.67 -5.85
C LEU A 69 1.24 -0.60 -6.81
N GLN A 70 0.95 -0.49 -8.11
CA GLN A 70 1.94 -0.39 -9.18
C GLN A 70 1.51 0.67 -10.20
N GLY A 71 2.49 1.31 -10.85
CA GLY A 71 2.21 2.36 -11.83
C GLY A 71 1.18 3.38 -11.33
N GLN A 72 0.04 3.48 -12.01
CA GLN A 72 -0.98 4.47 -11.67
C GLN A 72 -1.74 4.12 -10.37
N THR A 73 -1.98 2.84 -10.07
CA THR A 73 -2.69 2.47 -8.82
C THR A 73 -1.90 2.87 -7.59
N PHE A 74 -0.56 2.86 -7.68
CA PHE A 74 0.30 3.44 -6.65
C PHE A 74 0.06 4.95 -6.51
N LEU A 75 0.15 5.74 -7.58
CA LEU A 75 -0.04 7.19 -7.49
C LEU A 75 -1.45 7.57 -7.01
N ASP A 76 -2.46 6.78 -7.35
CA ASP A 76 -3.85 6.99 -6.95
C ASP A 76 -4.10 6.64 -5.47
N PHE A 77 -3.28 5.77 -4.88
CA PHE A 77 -3.40 5.38 -3.47
C PHE A 77 -2.96 6.49 -2.51
N PHE A 78 -2.06 7.36 -2.94
CA PHE A 78 -1.53 8.44 -2.11
C PHE A 78 -2.19 9.80 -2.43
N ASP A 79 -2.24 10.66 -1.42
CA ASP A 79 -2.44 12.09 -1.58
C ASP A 79 -1.10 12.77 -1.90
N LEU A 80 -1.05 13.39 -3.07
CA LEU A 80 0.12 14.10 -3.60
C LEU A 80 0.16 15.51 -3.03
N TYR A 81 0.81 15.65 -1.87
CA TYR A 81 0.82 16.86 -1.05
C TYR A 81 1.24 18.14 -1.81
N GLU A 82 0.58 19.26 -1.52
CA GLU A 82 1.07 20.61 -1.83
C GLU A 82 1.20 21.41 -0.53
N SER A 83 2.34 22.07 -0.33
CA SER A 83 2.62 22.97 0.82
C SER A 83 1.62 24.13 1.02
N ARG A 84 0.59 24.26 0.17
CA ARG A 84 -0.39 25.37 0.21
C ARG A 84 -1.87 24.94 0.20
N ARG A 85 -2.21 23.65 0.15
CA ARG A 85 -3.62 23.21 0.09
C ARG A 85 -3.86 21.94 0.90
N LEU A 86 -4.33 22.11 2.14
CA LEU A 86 -5.03 21.04 2.86
C LEU A 86 -6.49 20.98 2.35
N PRO A 87 -7.06 19.79 2.09
CA PRO A 87 -8.48 19.63 1.86
C PRO A 87 -9.29 20.19 3.04
N PHE A 88 -10.42 20.83 2.73
CA PHE A 88 -11.31 21.48 3.68
C PHE A 88 -11.81 20.54 4.81
N ALA A 89 -11.73 19.22 4.63
CA ALA A 89 -12.10 18.20 5.61
C ALA A 89 -11.18 18.14 6.84
N TYR A 90 -9.89 18.51 6.71
CA TYR A 90 -8.94 18.54 7.84
C TYR A 90 -9.09 19.78 8.73
N LYS A 91 -9.84 20.81 8.29
CA LYS A 91 -10.03 22.05 9.07
C LYS A 91 -11.09 21.95 10.18
N LYS A 92 -11.91 20.89 10.21
CA LYS A 92 -13.09 20.84 11.10
C LYS A 92 -12.89 20.07 12.41
N LYS A 93 -11.74 19.43 12.63
CA LYS A 93 -11.39 18.82 13.91
C LYS A 93 -10.26 19.63 14.53
N ILE A 94 -10.61 20.39 15.57
CA ILE A 94 -9.70 21.22 16.35
C ILE A 94 -8.68 20.30 17.03
N ILE A 95 -7.41 20.74 17.07
CA ILE A 95 -6.16 20.06 17.49
C ILE A 95 -5.46 19.31 16.34
N ILE A 96 -4.86 20.05 15.40
CA ILE A 96 -3.83 19.54 14.48
C ILE A 96 -2.80 20.68 14.32
N SER A 97 -1.81 20.78 15.22
CA SER A 97 -0.71 21.74 15.06
C SER A 97 0.65 21.08 14.90
N SER A 98 0.89 19.90 15.48
CA SER A 98 2.14 19.14 15.32
C SER A 98 2.19 18.41 13.97
N PHE A 99 1.15 17.67 13.61
CA PHE A 99 1.11 17.00 12.30
C PHE A 99 1.08 17.99 11.12
N LEU A 100 0.53 19.20 11.30
CA LEU A 100 0.61 20.24 10.27
C LEU A 100 1.98 20.92 10.20
N SER A 101 2.76 21.00 11.30
CA SER A 101 4.10 21.60 11.26
C SER A 101 5.09 20.73 10.49
N GLU A 102 5.00 19.41 10.64
CA GLU A 102 5.80 18.44 9.86
C GLU A 102 5.48 18.46 8.36
N LEU A 103 4.27 18.88 8.01
CA LEU A 103 3.79 18.92 6.64
C LEU A 103 4.12 20.24 5.94
N THR A 104 4.23 21.37 6.65
CA THR A 104 4.48 22.69 6.03
C THR A 104 5.96 23.06 6.06
N THR A 105 6.66 22.72 4.98
CA THR A 105 8.09 23.01 4.81
C THR A 105 8.98 22.49 5.95
N ASN A 106 9.31 23.15 7.04
CA ASN A 106 10.66 23.02 7.61
C ASN A 106 10.74 22.60 9.09
N ASP A 107 9.99 21.58 9.52
CA ASP A 107 9.96 21.15 10.94
C ASP A 107 11.33 20.62 11.45
N ASN A 108 12.06 19.89 10.62
CA ASN A 108 13.42 19.43 10.95
C ASN A 108 14.53 20.35 10.42
N GLY A 109 14.21 21.58 10.00
CA GLY A 109 15.20 22.50 9.42
C GLY A 109 15.71 22.12 8.02
N GLY A 110 15.00 21.25 7.31
CA GLY A 110 15.29 20.88 5.93
C GLY A 110 15.08 22.01 4.92
N VAL A 111 15.59 21.81 3.71
CA VAL A 111 15.44 22.75 2.56
C VAL A 111 14.65 22.14 1.40
N ALA A 112 13.87 21.09 1.68
CA ALA A 112 12.90 20.53 0.74
C ALA A 112 11.67 21.44 0.62
N GLN A 113 11.21 21.65 -0.61
CA GLN A 113 9.91 22.22 -0.91
C GLN A 113 9.00 21.10 -1.43
N TYR A 114 8.15 20.54 -0.56
CA TYR A 114 7.20 19.53 -1.02
C TYR A 114 6.15 20.12 -1.96
N VAL A 115 6.02 19.48 -3.12
CA VAL A 115 5.10 19.84 -4.21
C VAL A 115 4.28 18.63 -4.63
N ASN A 116 3.16 18.88 -5.32
CA ASN A 116 2.44 17.80 -5.98
C ASN A 116 3.37 17.20 -7.05
N GLY A 117 3.79 15.96 -6.83
CA GLY A 117 4.78 15.30 -7.66
C GLY A 117 4.33 15.15 -9.11
N VAL A 118 3.07 14.78 -9.36
CA VAL A 118 2.55 14.56 -10.71
C VAL A 118 2.50 15.85 -11.51
N THR A 119 1.92 16.92 -10.96
CA THR A 119 1.82 18.21 -11.69
C THR A 119 3.18 18.90 -11.86
N SER A 120 4.14 18.59 -10.99
CA SER A 120 5.51 19.11 -11.07
C SER A 120 6.46 18.23 -11.91
N GLY A 121 6.00 17.08 -12.40
CA GLY A 121 6.82 16.10 -13.13
C GLY A 121 7.86 15.37 -12.26
N LEU A 122 7.69 15.39 -10.94
CA LEU A 122 8.55 14.72 -9.97
C LEU A 122 7.97 13.40 -9.43
N ALA A 123 6.73 13.04 -9.78
CA ALA A 123 6.19 11.72 -9.56
C ALA A 123 5.52 11.25 -10.84
N TYR A 124 5.97 10.13 -11.40
CA TYR A 124 5.48 9.64 -12.68
C TYR A 124 5.68 8.13 -12.81
N THR A 125 4.99 7.53 -13.79
CA THR A 125 5.12 6.11 -14.09
C THR A 125 6.13 5.87 -15.22
N SER A 126 6.88 4.78 -15.14
CA SER A 126 7.77 4.29 -16.19
C SER A 126 7.50 2.80 -16.38
N GLY A 127 6.62 2.47 -17.34
CA GLY A 127 6.05 1.12 -17.41
C GLY A 127 5.19 0.83 -16.18
N SER A 128 5.47 -0.28 -15.48
CA SER A 128 4.82 -0.62 -14.21
C SER A 128 5.49 0.03 -12.99
N GLN A 129 6.67 0.63 -13.15
CA GLN A 129 7.39 1.27 -12.05
C GLN A 129 6.87 2.68 -11.80
N VAL A 130 7.06 3.15 -10.57
CA VAL A 130 6.86 4.54 -10.18
C VAL A 130 8.21 5.18 -9.86
N VAL A 131 8.42 6.38 -10.38
CA VAL A 131 9.61 7.19 -10.09
C VAL A 131 9.20 8.41 -9.28
N LEU A 132 9.86 8.62 -8.13
CA LEU A 132 9.73 9.84 -7.32
C LEU A 132 11.07 10.56 -7.32
N ALA A 133 11.11 11.72 -7.97
CA ALA A 133 12.32 12.48 -8.24
C ALA A 133 12.46 13.75 -7.39
N VAL A 134 13.64 14.33 -7.46
CA VAL A 134 13.98 15.63 -6.86
C VAL A 134 14.34 16.62 -7.98
N ASP A 135 13.98 17.88 -7.81
CA ASP A 135 14.29 18.94 -8.78
C ASP A 135 15.81 19.10 -8.96
N THR A 136 16.26 19.16 -10.20
CA THR A 136 17.68 19.27 -10.58
C THR A 136 18.11 20.68 -10.96
N THR A 137 17.26 21.70 -10.77
CA THR A 137 17.59 23.11 -11.05
C THR A 137 18.89 23.49 -10.33
N PRO A 138 19.91 24.03 -11.02
CA PRO A 138 21.26 24.17 -10.46
C PRO A 138 21.29 24.86 -9.09
N THR A 139 20.60 25.99 -8.95
CA THR A 139 20.54 26.75 -7.70
C THR A 139 19.12 27.18 -7.41
N VAL A 140 18.67 26.98 -6.17
CA VAL A 140 17.32 27.26 -5.68
C VAL A 140 17.36 27.72 -4.23
N SER A 141 16.32 28.39 -3.72
CA SER A 141 16.21 28.71 -2.29
C SER A 141 15.73 27.52 -1.46
N LEU A 142 14.77 26.76 -2.00
CA LEU A 142 14.33 25.46 -1.51
C LEU A 142 14.22 24.54 -2.72
N ARG A 143 14.62 23.28 -2.57
CA ARG A 143 14.63 22.31 -3.68
C ARG A 143 13.34 21.51 -3.67
N LYS A 144 12.65 21.47 -4.81
CA LYS A 144 11.39 20.72 -4.89
C LYS A 144 11.64 19.23 -4.74
N ALA A 145 10.81 18.60 -3.92
CA ALA A 145 10.80 17.18 -3.66
C ALA A 145 9.36 16.69 -3.45
N VAL A 146 9.19 15.40 -3.25
CA VAL A 146 7.89 14.77 -3.08
C VAL A 146 7.80 14.17 -1.66
N ARG A 147 6.64 14.38 -1.01
CA ARG A 147 6.17 13.65 0.17
C ARG A 147 4.72 13.28 -0.09
N MET A 148 4.41 11.99 0.01
CA MET A 148 3.07 11.46 -0.24
C MET A 148 2.63 10.66 0.97
N HIS A 149 1.35 10.74 1.31
CA HIS A 149 0.75 9.93 2.37
C HIS A 149 -0.40 9.12 1.79
N SER A 150 -0.62 7.90 2.27
CA SER A 150 -1.74 7.08 1.84
C SER A 150 -3.07 7.77 2.14
N LYS A 151 -4.10 7.47 1.35
CA LYS A 151 -5.48 7.88 1.66
C LYS A 151 -6.10 6.97 2.74
N THR A 152 -5.56 5.77 2.88
CA THR A 152 -5.94 4.76 3.87
C THR A 152 -5.11 4.91 5.13
N GLN A 153 -5.74 4.75 6.28
CA GLN A 153 -5.10 4.64 7.59
C GLN A 153 -5.05 3.17 8.01
N PHE A 154 -4.01 2.80 8.76
CA PHE A 154 -3.75 1.43 9.19
C PHE A 154 -3.65 1.37 10.71
N ASN A 155 -4.29 0.36 11.30
CA ASN A 155 -4.21 0.03 12.72
C ASN A 155 -3.66 -1.39 12.90
N ALA A 156 -3.13 -1.67 14.08
CA ALA A 156 -2.61 -3.00 14.42
C ALA A 156 -3.70 -4.09 14.31
N ALA A 157 -4.94 -3.76 14.69
CA ALA A 157 -6.08 -4.67 14.62
C ALA A 157 -6.45 -5.11 13.19
N ASP A 158 -5.99 -4.39 12.17
CA ASP A 158 -6.22 -4.74 10.77
C ASP A 158 -5.31 -5.91 10.31
N ASN A 159 -4.31 -6.28 11.12
CA ASN A 159 -3.31 -7.32 10.86
C ASN A 159 -2.70 -7.18 9.45
N ASN A 160 -1.88 -6.16 9.25
CA ASN A 160 -1.33 -5.85 7.93
C ASN A 160 0.07 -6.45 7.73
N LEU A 161 0.33 -6.89 6.51
CA LEU A 161 1.66 -7.18 6.01
C LEU A 161 1.88 -6.32 4.77
N PHE A 162 2.86 -5.42 4.85
CA PHE A 162 3.30 -4.59 3.76
C PHE A 162 4.53 -5.21 3.12
N ILE A 163 4.57 -5.24 1.79
CA ILE A 163 5.74 -5.61 0.99
C ILE A 163 6.09 -4.42 0.11
N PHE A 164 7.28 -3.86 0.31
CA PHE A 164 7.82 -2.73 -0.44
C PHE A 164 8.91 -3.21 -1.41
N ASP A 165 8.58 -3.37 -2.69
CA ASP A 165 9.55 -3.75 -3.74
C ASP A 165 10.13 -2.49 -4.40
N VAL A 166 11.40 -2.22 -4.11
CA VAL A 166 12.10 -1.00 -4.49
C VAL A 166 13.33 -1.35 -5.33
N ALA A 167 13.40 -0.80 -6.54
CA ALA A 167 14.52 -0.98 -7.45
C ALA A 167 15.68 0.00 -7.19
N HIS A 168 15.37 1.19 -6.67
CA HIS A 168 16.36 2.23 -6.38
C HIS A 168 15.88 3.16 -5.27
N ILE A 169 16.80 3.54 -4.38
CA ILE A 169 16.59 4.49 -3.26
C ILE A 169 17.46 5.74 -3.51
N PRO A 170 16.99 6.95 -3.19
CA PRO A 170 17.81 8.16 -3.24
C PRO A 170 19.09 8.01 -2.40
N ALA A 171 20.25 8.23 -3.03
CA ALA A 171 21.56 8.10 -2.40
C ALA A 171 22.49 9.21 -2.88
N VAL A 172 22.32 10.41 -2.31
CA VAL A 172 23.12 11.60 -2.63
C VAL A 172 23.41 12.36 -1.33
N CYS A 173 24.57 12.98 -1.20
CA CYS A 173 24.83 13.85 -0.05
C CYS A 173 23.72 14.90 0.13
N GLY A 174 23.13 14.93 1.32
CA GLY A 174 22.03 15.82 1.68
C GLY A 174 20.63 15.24 1.43
N THR A 175 20.47 14.04 0.88
CA THR A 175 19.16 13.37 0.87
C THR A 175 18.84 12.73 2.22
N TRP A 176 17.55 12.69 2.56
CA TRP A 176 16.99 11.94 3.68
C TRP A 176 15.69 11.30 3.20
N PRO A 177 15.78 10.17 2.49
CA PRO A 177 14.62 9.49 1.96
C PRO A 177 14.04 8.51 2.99
N ALA A 178 12.71 8.36 3.00
CA ALA A 178 12.02 7.47 3.91
C ALA A 178 10.81 6.74 3.29
N ILE A 179 10.60 5.48 3.70
CA ILE A 179 9.33 4.75 3.65
C ILE A 179 8.97 4.38 5.09
N TRP A 180 7.87 4.96 5.58
CA TRP A 180 7.55 4.95 7.00
C TRP A 180 6.04 5.09 7.20
N LEU A 181 5.57 4.84 8.42
CA LEU A 181 4.17 4.98 8.80
C LEU A 181 4.07 5.94 9.97
N THR A 182 3.09 6.84 9.99
CA THR A 182 2.94 7.82 11.08
C THR A 182 1.49 8.15 11.38
N GLY A 183 1.18 8.32 12.66
CA GLY A 183 -0.12 8.73 13.14
C GLY A 183 -0.35 10.25 13.06
N THR A 184 -1.60 10.68 13.27
CA THR A 184 -1.95 12.11 13.12
C THR A 184 -1.63 12.98 14.33
N ASN A 185 -1.36 12.38 15.49
CA ASN A 185 -0.96 13.07 16.72
C ASN A 185 0.43 12.60 17.15
N TRP A 186 1.45 12.96 16.38
CA TRP A 186 2.84 12.59 16.67
C TRP A 186 3.34 13.23 18.01
N PRO A 187 4.11 12.49 18.84
CA PRO A 187 4.49 11.08 18.68
C PRO A 187 3.50 10.10 19.34
N TYR A 188 2.40 10.58 19.90
CA TYR A 188 1.46 9.76 20.69
C TYR A 188 0.65 8.74 19.88
N ASP A 189 0.45 9.00 18.58
CA ASP A 189 -0.16 8.04 17.65
C ASP A 189 0.89 7.15 16.94
N GLY A 190 2.17 7.29 17.27
CA GLY A 190 3.24 6.41 16.82
C GLY A 190 3.80 6.71 15.43
N GLU A 191 5.01 6.19 15.21
CA GLU A 191 5.76 6.22 13.96
C GLU A 191 6.58 4.92 13.79
N ILE A 192 6.58 4.36 12.59
CA ILE A 192 7.33 3.15 12.23
C ILE A 192 8.17 3.44 10.99
N ASP A 193 9.49 3.48 11.14
CA ASP A 193 10.42 3.70 10.02
C ASP A 193 10.92 2.36 9.50
N VAL A 194 10.54 2.05 8.25
CA VAL A 194 10.86 0.75 7.62
C VAL A 194 12.06 0.85 6.71
N VAL A 195 12.23 2.00 6.05
CA VAL A 195 13.38 2.34 5.23
C VAL A 195 13.70 3.79 5.49
N GLU A 196 14.80 4.08 6.17
CA GLU A 196 15.22 5.44 6.48
C GLU A 196 16.73 5.52 6.70
N ALA A 197 17.37 6.48 6.03
CA ALA A 197 18.73 6.89 6.35
C ALA A 197 19.02 8.25 5.71
N VAL A 198 20.26 8.70 5.81
CA VAL A 198 20.69 10.01 5.26
C VAL A 198 21.91 9.89 4.36
N ASN A 199 22.10 10.91 3.51
CA ASN A 199 23.30 11.08 2.71
C ASN A 199 23.61 9.87 1.81
N LEU A 200 24.81 9.31 1.95
CA LEU A 200 25.31 8.13 1.24
C LEU A 200 25.50 6.96 2.21
N TYR A 201 24.67 6.88 3.25
CA TYR A 201 24.63 5.72 4.12
C TYR A 201 24.39 4.46 3.28
N ASN A 202 24.94 3.34 3.71
CA ASN A 202 24.73 2.04 3.07
C ASN A 202 24.05 1.02 3.99
N ARG A 203 23.68 1.47 5.20
CA ARG A 203 22.93 0.72 6.18
C ARG A 203 21.64 1.47 6.45
N ASP A 204 20.55 0.74 6.41
CA ASP A 204 19.23 1.25 6.79
C ASP A 204 19.17 1.45 8.31
N GLU A 205 18.37 2.40 8.77
CA GLU A 205 18.07 2.61 10.18
C GLU A 205 16.56 2.42 10.42
N TYR A 206 16.22 1.40 11.21
CA TYR A 206 14.84 1.12 11.63
C TYR A 206 14.58 1.82 12.97
N SER A 207 13.44 2.47 13.12
CA SER A 207 13.06 3.15 14.36
C SER A 207 11.58 3.06 14.67
N LEU A 208 11.27 3.27 15.97
CA LEU A 208 9.92 3.62 16.41
C LEU A 208 9.98 4.92 17.21
N HIS A 209 9.00 5.79 16.97
CA HIS A 209 8.77 7.00 17.76
C HIS A 209 7.37 6.91 18.37
N THR A 210 7.28 6.98 19.69
CA THR A 210 6.02 6.84 20.44
C THR A 210 5.93 7.88 21.56
N GLY A 211 4.79 7.94 22.24
CA GLY A 211 4.72 8.49 23.59
C GLY A 211 5.43 7.61 24.64
N PRO A 212 5.37 7.98 25.93
CA PRO A 212 6.06 7.24 27.00
C PRO A 212 5.61 5.79 27.16
N GLY A 213 6.57 4.88 27.38
CA GLY A 213 6.34 3.52 27.88
C GLY A 213 6.65 2.38 26.90
N CYS A 214 6.81 2.66 25.61
CA CYS A 214 7.27 1.69 24.61
C CYS A 214 8.80 1.52 24.67
N HIS A 215 9.27 0.28 24.68
CA HIS A 215 10.69 -0.06 24.68
C HIS A 215 11.01 -1.17 23.69
N ALA A 216 12.08 -0.99 22.92
CA ALA A 216 12.63 -1.97 22.00
C ALA A 216 13.67 -2.89 22.70
N PRO A 217 13.87 -4.14 22.21
CA PRO A 217 14.89 -5.05 22.74
C PRO A 217 16.32 -4.50 22.66
N ALA A 218 17.10 -4.59 23.74
CA ALA A 218 18.49 -4.09 23.77
C ALA A 218 19.44 -4.75 22.75
N THR A 219 19.09 -5.92 22.22
CA THR A 219 19.90 -6.67 21.26
C THR A 219 19.01 -7.31 20.19
N MET A 220 19.42 -7.23 18.92
CA MET A 220 18.79 -7.93 17.80
C MET A 220 19.84 -8.61 16.92
N PRO A 221 19.58 -9.78 16.30
CA PRO A 221 20.60 -10.61 15.64
C PRO A 221 21.33 -9.97 14.44
N ASN A 222 20.75 -8.96 13.79
CA ASN A 222 21.30 -8.33 12.58
C ASN A 222 21.38 -6.81 12.67
N LEU A 223 21.02 -6.24 13.82
CA LEU A 223 20.98 -4.80 14.02
C LEU A 223 21.85 -4.40 15.21
N GLN A 224 22.32 -3.18 15.18
CA GLN A 224 22.94 -2.53 16.34
C GLN A 224 22.16 -1.27 16.69
N LEU A 225 22.02 -0.97 17.98
CA LEU A 225 21.47 0.32 18.40
C LEU A 225 22.28 1.47 17.79
N VAL A 226 21.59 2.48 17.26
CA VAL A 226 22.22 3.71 16.76
C VAL A 226 22.91 4.45 17.90
N GLU A 227 22.20 4.60 19.02
CA GLU A 227 22.76 5.07 20.29
C GLU A 227 22.81 3.95 21.33
N ALA A 228 24.00 3.67 21.85
CA ALA A 228 24.21 2.57 22.78
C ALA A 228 23.35 2.74 24.05
N GLY A 229 22.42 1.80 24.26
CA GLY A 229 21.52 1.78 25.42
C GLY A 229 20.19 2.52 25.20
N ALA A 230 20.00 3.21 24.07
CA ALA A 230 18.76 3.91 23.72
C ALA A 230 17.66 2.94 23.25
N THR A 231 17.05 2.26 24.22
CA THR A 231 15.96 1.30 23.98
C THR A 231 14.56 1.90 24.15
N SER A 232 14.46 3.10 24.71
CA SER A 232 13.20 3.81 24.88
C SER A 232 12.75 4.40 23.55
N CYS A 233 11.49 4.15 23.16
CA CYS A 233 10.91 4.71 21.94
C CYS A 233 10.18 6.05 22.19
N ASP A 234 10.27 6.59 23.41
CA ASP A 234 9.62 7.84 23.81
C ASP A 234 10.25 9.07 23.15
N ALA A 235 9.63 9.53 22.07
CA ALA A 235 10.06 10.69 21.31
C ALA A 235 9.72 12.03 21.98
N THR A 236 9.00 12.02 23.11
CA THR A 236 8.78 13.23 23.91
C THR A 236 10.00 13.60 24.75
N VAL A 237 10.89 12.64 24.98
CA VAL A 237 12.14 12.81 25.74
C VAL A 237 13.34 12.87 24.81
N ASP A 238 13.40 12.00 23.81
CA ASP A 238 14.48 11.93 22.83
C ASP A 238 13.90 11.77 21.41
N PRO A 239 14.03 12.79 20.53
CA PRO A 239 13.48 12.70 19.17
C PRO A 239 14.10 11.57 18.34
N GLY A 240 15.31 11.08 18.68
CA GLY A 240 15.92 9.92 18.02
C GLY A 240 15.28 8.58 18.42
N ALA A 241 14.57 8.54 19.55
CA ALA A 241 13.85 7.38 20.07
C ALA A 241 14.64 6.06 19.98
N CYS A 242 13.98 4.95 19.69
CA CYS A 242 14.63 3.64 19.65
C CYS A 242 15.05 3.27 18.22
N GLY A 243 16.23 3.73 17.80
CA GLY A 243 16.80 3.50 16.46
C GLY A 243 17.83 2.38 16.39
N TYR A 244 17.81 1.62 15.28
CA TYR A 244 18.67 0.47 15.04
C TYR A 244 19.23 0.48 13.62
N SER A 245 20.55 0.45 13.48
CA SER A 245 21.24 0.36 12.20
C SER A 245 21.41 -1.09 11.77
N ASP A 246 21.06 -1.40 10.51
CA ASP A 246 21.31 -2.70 9.90
C ASP A 246 22.82 -2.96 9.78
N LEU A 247 23.25 -4.19 10.06
CA LEU A 247 24.63 -4.59 9.87
C LEU A 247 24.96 -4.93 8.41
N ASP A 248 23.93 -5.16 7.58
CA ASP A 248 24.06 -5.41 6.14
C ASP A 248 24.25 -4.10 5.37
N SER A 249 25.43 -3.92 4.76
CA SER A 249 25.76 -2.75 3.94
C SER A 249 25.05 -2.70 2.58
N THR A 250 24.17 -3.65 2.29
CA THR A 250 23.31 -3.66 1.10
C THR A 250 21.87 -3.29 1.41
N SER A 251 21.53 -3.02 2.68
CA SER A 251 20.19 -2.63 3.12
C SER A 251 19.78 -1.23 2.66
N PHE A 252 20.73 -0.34 2.34
CA PHE A 252 20.40 1.01 1.91
C PHE A 252 21.36 1.59 0.86
N GLY A 253 20.91 2.67 0.23
CA GLY A 253 21.74 3.61 -0.51
C GLY A 253 22.53 2.97 -1.67
N PRO A 254 23.81 3.32 -1.87
CA PRO A 254 24.58 2.81 -3.00
C PRO A 254 24.71 1.28 -3.00
N GLY A 255 24.78 0.65 -1.82
CA GLY A 255 24.87 -0.81 -1.69
C GLY A 255 23.60 -1.49 -2.19
N PHE A 256 22.43 -1.00 -1.75
CA PHE A 256 21.11 -1.45 -2.19
C PHE A 256 20.93 -1.26 -3.70
N ASN A 257 21.24 -0.07 -4.21
CA ASN A 257 21.09 0.26 -5.64
C ASN A 257 21.98 -0.62 -6.53
N ASN A 258 23.23 -0.88 -6.11
CA ASN A 258 24.15 -1.75 -6.83
C ASN A 258 23.73 -3.23 -6.81
N ALA A 259 22.98 -3.66 -5.79
CA ALA A 259 22.36 -4.99 -5.73
C ALA A 259 21.12 -5.11 -6.66
N GLY A 260 20.76 -4.05 -7.37
CA GLY A 260 19.57 -3.98 -8.22
C GLY A 260 18.29 -3.73 -7.44
N GLY A 261 18.41 -3.22 -6.21
CA GLY A 261 17.32 -3.01 -5.28
C GLY A 261 17.02 -4.22 -4.39
N GLY A 262 15.81 -4.25 -3.85
CA GLY A 262 15.40 -5.23 -2.86
C GLY A 262 13.96 -5.06 -2.41
N VAL A 263 13.56 -5.94 -1.51
CA VAL A 263 12.23 -5.97 -0.92
C VAL A 263 12.36 -5.79 0.58
N PHE A 264 11.59 -4.86 1.12
CA PHE A 264 11.35 -4.73 2.54
C PHE A 264 9.96 -5.28 2.85
N ALA A 265 9.80 -5.89 4.02
CA ALA A 265 8.50 -6.27 4.54
C ALA A 265 8.27 -5.67 5.93
N LEU A 266 7.03 -5.31 6.23
CA LEU A 266 6.56 -4.90 7.55
C LEU A 266 5.31 -5.71 7.90
N GLU A 267 5.40 -6.54 8.93
CA GLU A 267 4.24 -7.12 9.60
C GLU A 267 3.88 -6.19 10.78
N PHE A 268 2.66 -5.65 10.73
CA PHE A 268 2.10 -4.75 11.73
C PHE A 268 0.75 -5.31 12.15
N ASP A 269 0.75 -5.98 13.30
CA ASP A 269 -0.42 -6.66 13.85
C ASP A 269 -0.48 -6.51 15.37
N THR A 270 -1.44 -7.19 16.02
CA THR A 270 -1.61 -7.13 17.48
C THR A 270 -0.50 -7.86 18.25
N ASP A 271 0.26 -8.74 17.59
CA ASP A 271 1.33 -9.53 18.22
C ASP A 271 2.68 -8.78 18.23
N GLY A 272 2.84 -7.76 17.37
CA GLY A 272 4.01 -6.90 17.39
C GLY A 272 4.28 -6.17 16.07
N ILE A 273 5.53 -5.72 15.93
CA ILE A 273 6.06 -5.10 14.71
C ILE A 273 7.27 -5.90 14.28
N LYS A 274 7.27 -6.40 13.04
CA LYS A 274 8.41 -7.14 12.48
C LYS A 274 8.77 -6.61 11.11
N THR A 275 10.06 -6.46 10.85
CA THR A 275 10.57 -6.10 9.52
C THR A 275 11.53 -7.14 8.97
N TRP A 276 11.60 -7.21 7.64
CA TRP A 276 12.55 -8.02 6.89
C TRP A 276 13.12 -7.23 5.73
N PHE A 277 14.32 -7.61 5.31
CA PHE A 277 14.96 -7.07 4.12
C PHE A 277 15.61 -8.21 3.31
N TRP A 278 15.39 -8.18 2.00
CA TRP A 278 16.08 -9.03 1.04
C TRP A 278 16.55 -8.22 -0.15
N THR A 279 17.82 -8.39 -0.55
CA THR A 279 18.27 -7.92 -1.87
C THR A 279 17.51 -8.63 -2.98
N LYS A 280 17.40 -8.01 -4.16
CA LYS A 280 16.66 -8.54 -5.31
C LYS A 280 16.95 -10.01 -5.63
N ALA A 281 18.21 -10.43 -5.50
CA ALA A 281 18.62 -11.81 -5.77
C ALA A 281 18.06 -12.83 -4.77
N ASN A 282 17.78 -12.39 -3.53
CA ASN A 282 17.43 -13.25 -2.39
C ASN A 282 15.96 -13.15 -1.97
N VAL A 283 15.13 -12.40 -2.72
CA VAL A 283 13.70 -12.28 -2.43
C VAL A 283 13.05 -13.67 -2.45
N PRO A 284 12.36 -14.08 -1.35
CA PRO A 284 11.64 -15.35 -1.25
C PRO A 284 10.65 -15.59 -2.38
N ALA A 285 10.46 -16.87 -2.74
CA ALA A 285 9.62 -17.25 -3.88
C ALA A 285 8.12 -16.99 -3.62
N ASP A 286 7.68 -17.13 -2.38
CA ASP A 286 6.31 -16.86 -1.94
C ASP A 286 5.95 -15.37 -2.08
N ILE A 287 6.88 -14.45 -1.79
CA ILE A 287 6.71 -13.02 -2.08
C ILE A 287 6.62 -12.77 -3.58
N LYS A 288 7.50 -13.38 -4.40
CA LYS A 288 7.46 -13.24 -5.87
C LYS A 288 6.17 -13.75 -6.49
N ASN A 289 5.54 -14.73 -5.84
CA ASN A 289 4.28 -15.34 -6.26
C ASN A 289 3.06 -14.69 -5.60
N LEU A 290 3.21 -13.54 -4.92
CA LEU A 290 2.14 -12.81 -4.25
C LEU A 290 1.36 -13.65 -3.22
N SER A 291 2.04 -14.59 -2.56
CA SER A 291 1.45 -15.49 -1.55
C SER A 291 2.37 -15.59 -0.32
N PRO A 292 2.65 -14.47 0.36
CA PRO A 292 3.67 -14.40 1.40
C PRO A 292 3.31 -15.30 2.59
N THR A 293 4.29 -16.05 3.07
CA THR A 293 4.18 -17.01 4.17
C THR A 293 5.27 -16.72 5.21
N PRO A 294 5.12 -15.63 6.02
CA PRO A 294 6.11 -15.23 7.02
C PRO A 294 6.61 -16.34 7.96
N SER A 295 5.78 -17.32 8.29
CA SER A 295 6.12 -18.48 9.12
C SER A 295 7.24 -19.35 8.52
N THR A 296 7.42 -19.31 7.20
CA THR A 296 8.49 -20.02 6.48
C THR A 296 9.76 -19.19 6.37
N TRP A 297 9.69 -17.88 6.61
CA TRP A 297 10.87 -17.03 6.66
C TRP A 297 11.61 -17.36 7.94
N ALA A 298 12.90 -17.70 7.84
CA ALA A 298 13.68 -18.06 9.01
C ALA A 298 13.55 -16.98 10.09
N ALA A 299 13.32 -17.35 11.35
CA ALA A 299 13.16 -16.36 12.42
C ALA A 299 14.38 -15.42 12.55
N SER A 300 15.58 -15.90 12.21
CA SER A 300 16.80 -15.11 12.14
C SER A 300 16.86 -14.10 10.98
N ALA A 301 15.92 -14.18 10.02
CA ALA A 301 15.81 -13.25 8.91
C ALA A 301 15.01 -12.00 9.28
N ALA A 302 14.20 -12.02 10.35
CA ALA A 302 13.61 -10.81 10.89
C ALA A 302 14.74 -9.86 11.33
N ARG A 303 14.68 -8.62 10.84
CA ARG A 303 15.66 -7.57 11.13
C ARG A 303 15.26 -6.87 12.43
N PHE A 304 14.13 -6.20 12.39
CA PHE A 304 13.54 -5.50 13.51
C PHE A 304 12.38 -6.34 14.05
N ASN A 305 12.36 -6.66 15.35
CA ASN A 305 11.31 -7.47 15.97
C ASN A 305 10.96 -6.89 17.34
N ILE A 306 9.82 -6.22 17.41
CA ILE A 306 9.33 -5.52 18.59
C ILE A 306 8.17 -6.32 19.17
N PRO A 307 8.34 -6.90 20.37
CA PRO A 307 7.31 -7.72 20.99
C PRO A 307 6.22 -6.85 21.64
N VAL A 308 4.96 -7.26 21.51
CA VAL A 308 3.80 -6.60 22.14
C VAL A 308 3.96 -6.35 23.63
N SER A 309 4.70 -7.22 24.35
CA SER A 309 4.91 -7.11 25.80
C SER A 309 5.73 -5.89 26.22
N SER A 310 6.57 -5.35 25.35
CA SER A 310 7.41 -4.17 25.64
C SER A 310 6.97 -2.92 24.87
N CYS A 311 6.21 -3.09 23.79
CA CYS A 311 5.61 -2.01 23.04
C CYS A 311 4.37 -2.54 22.31
N SER A 312 3.19 -2.31 22.89
CA SER A 312 1.93 -2.81 22.33
C SER A 312 1.52 -2.00 21.10
N PRO A 313 1.39 -2.62 19.91
CA PRO A 313 0.96 -1.94 18.70
C PRO A 313 -0.37 -1.18 18.87
N GLU A 314 -1.37 -1.81 19.49
CA GLU A 314 -2.70 -1.21 19.73
C GLU A 314 -2.70 -0.03 20.70
N THR A 315 -1.66 0.08 21.54
CA THR A 315 -1.53 1.20 22.49
C THR A 315 -0.84 2.40 21.86
N TYR A 316 0.24 2.14 21.13
CA TYR A 316 1.18 3.18 20.72
C TYR A 316 1.03 3.63 19.27
N PHE A 317 0.35 2.86 18.42
CA PHE A 317 0.28 3.11 16.98
C PHE A 317 -1.17 3.16 16.51
N ASN A 318 -1.63 4.36 16.16
CA ASN A 318 -3.04 4.62 15.90
C ASN A 318 -3.23 5.35 14.58
N ASN A 319 -4.09 4.81 13.71
CA ASN A 319 -4.48 5.41 12.44
C ASN A 319 -3.28 5.86 11.58
N LEU A 320 -2.29 4.97 11.45
CA LEU A 320 -1.05 5.26 10.76
C LEU A 320 -1.28 5.48 9.26
N LEU A 321 -0.68 6.53 8.70
CA LEU A 321 -0.60 6.76 7.27
C LEU A 321 0.73 6.24 6.75
N LEU A 322 0.73 5.50 5.65
CA LEU A 322 1.95 5.13 4.93
C LEU A 322 2.49 6.35 4.20
N VAL A 323 3.77 6.65 4.37
CA VAL A 323 4.45 7.82 3.80
C VAL A 323 5.65 7.38 2.96
N VAL A 324 5.81 8.02 1.81
CA VAL A 324 7.04 7.94 1.01
C VAL A 324 7.50 9.36 0.70
N ASN A 325 8.76 9.67 1.00
CA ASN A 325 9.34 10.97 0.69
C ASN A 325 10.85 10.95 0.43
N THR A 326 11.33 12.08 -0.08
CA THR A 326 12.74 12.47 -0.01
C THR A 326 12.83 13.83 0.66
N ASN A 327 13.14 13.86 1.96
CA ASN A 327 13.53 15.09 2.62
C ASN A 327 14.95 15.48 2.18
N LEU A 328 15.30 16.75 2.34
CA LEU A 328 16.58 17.28 1.89
C LEU A 328 17.22 18.18 2.95
N ALA A 329 18.45 17.85 3.33
CA ALA A 329 19.14 18.35 4.50
C ALA A 329 18.29 18.15 5.77
N GLY A 330 18.23 19.14 6.65
CA GLY A 330 17.58 19.02 7.94
C GLY A 330 18.54 18.58 9.03
N SER A 331 18.01 18.47 10.24
CA SER A 331 18.75 18.20 11.47
C SER A 331 19.66 16.99 11.35
N TRP A 332 19.17 15.90 10.78
CA TRP A 332 19.93 14.66 10.70
C TRP A 332 21.06 14.70 9.65
N PRO A 333 20.82 14.95 8.34
CA PRO A 333 21.93 15.09 7.39
C PRO A 333 22.94 16.18 7.78
N GLN A 334 22.47 17.28 8.39
CA GLN A 334 23.33 18.36 8.86
C GLN A 334 24.15 17.95 10.10
N GLY A 335 23.56 17.19 11.03
CA GLY A 335 24.22 16.71 12.24
C GLY A 335 25.38 15.76 11.96
N VAL A 336 25.31 15.00 10.86
CA VAL A 336 26.36 14.04 10.46
C VAL A 336 27.18 14.50 9.25
N TRP A 337 26.95 15.71 8.73
CA TRP A 337 27.52 16.20 7.47
C TRP A 337 29.06 16.10 7.39
N GLY A 338 29.74 16.41 8.50
CA GLY A 338 31.20 16.40 8.63
C GLY A 338 31.77 15.11 9.21
N THR A 339 30.94 14.11 9.51
CA THR A 339 31.34 12.90 10.24
C THR A 339 31.77 11.80 9.27
N ASN A 340 32.95 11.21 9.49
CA ASN A 340 33.43 10.03 8.77
C ASN A 340 32.98 8.75 9.49
N ASN A 341 32.86 7.64 8.76
CA ASN A 341 32.56 6.31 9.31
C ASN A 341 31.24 6.23 10.09
N VAL A 342 30.17 6.81 9.53
CA VAL A 342 28.82 6.81 10.13
C VAL A 342 27.81 6.25 9.12
N GLY A 343 26.84 5.44 9.58
CA GLY A 343 25.86 4.79 8.69
C GLY A 343 26.48 3.88 7.62
N GLY A 344 27.70 3.38 7.90
CA GLY A 344 28.54 2.64 6.97
C GLY A 344 29.16 3.45 5.82
N GLN A 345 28.93 4.76 5.77
CA GLN A 345 29.62 5.71 4.89
C GLN A 345 31.03 6.01 5.44
N THR A 346 32.08 5.76 4.65
CA THR A 346 33.48 5.94 5.11
C THR A 346 33.96 7.39 5.08
N THR A 347 33.48 8.19 4.13
CA THR A 347 33.93 9.58 3.92
C THR A 347 32.77 10.54 4.10
N SER A 348 32.93 11.59 4.91
CA SER A 348 31.87 12.57 5.17
C SER A 348 31.42 13.30 3.92
N CYS A 349 30.16 13.74 3.90
CA CYS A 349 29.64 14.51 2.77
C CYS A 349 30.32 15.87 2.62
N GLN A 350 30.73 16.49 3.72
CA GLN A 350 31.56 17.69 3.69
C GLN A 350 32.86 17.47 2.90
N THR A 351 33.54 16.35 3.11
CA THR A 351 34.78 16.02 2.38
C THR A 351 34.49 15.61 0.93
N GLN A 352 33.46 14.80 0.68
CA GLN A 352 33.13 14.35 -0.68
C GLN A 352 32.70 15.50 -1.59
N THR A 353 31.95 16.46 -1.06
CA THR A 353 31.39 17.56 -1.85
C THR A 353 32.24 18.83 -1.81
N GLY A 354 33.09 19.00 -0.80
CA GLY A 354 33.79 20.26 -0.53
C GLY A 354 32.90 21.39 0.00
N VAL A 355 31.62 21.11 0.31
CA VAL A 355 30.66 22.12 0.77
C VAL A 355 30.48 22.03 2.28
N SER A 356 30.40 23.17 2.97
CA SER A 356 30.40 23.24 4.44
C SER A 356 29.10 22.79 5.11
N THR A 357 27.96 22.86 4.43
CA THR A 357 26.64 22.52 5.01
C THR A 357 25.80 21.68 4.05
N ALA A 358 24.97 20.81 4.61
CA ALA A 358 24.04 19.98 3.84
C ALA A 358 23.07 20.86 3.05
N ALA A 359 22.48 21.86 3.71
CA ALA A 359 21.56 22.81 3.09
C ALA A 359 22.21 23.59 1.93
N GLY A 360 23.48 24.01 2.08
CA GLY A 360 24.22 24.70 1.03
C GLY A 360 24.51 23.81 -0.17
N TYR A 361 24.83 22.53 0.06
CA TYR A 361 25.02 21.57 -1.03
C TYR A 361 23.71 21.32 -1.77
N VAL A 362 22.64 20.99 -1.04
CA VAL A 362 21.31 20.76 -1.62
C VAL A 362 20.87 21.96 -2.44
N THR A 363 20.90 23.18 -1.91
CA THR A 363 20.39 24.36 -2.63
C THR A 363 21.27 24.81 -3.79
N GLY A 364 22.59 24.55 -3.73
CA GLY A 364 23.56 25.01 -4.72
C GLY A 364 23.96 24.02 -5.84
N HIS A 365 23.62 22.74 -5.72
CA HIS A 365 24.15 21.67 -6.60
C HIS A 365 23.06 20.78 -7.21
N GLY A 366 22.06 21.38 -7.88
CA GLY A 366 20.91 20.64 -8.39
C GLY A 366 21.24 19.50 -9.36
N SER A 367 22.30 19.62 -10.14
CA SER A 367 22.73 18.56 -11.06
C SER A 367 23.16 17.26 -10.37
N ALA A 368 23.43 17.28 -9.06
CA ALA A 368 23.74 16.08 -8.28
C ALA A 368 22.51 15.20 -7.99
N PHE A 369 21.30 15.77 -8.05
CA PHE A 369 20.05 15.13 -7.62
C PHE A 369 19.25 14.49 -8.77
N GLY A 370 19.90 14.13 -9.89
CA GLY A 370 19.24 13.42 -11.00
C GLY A 370 18.82 12.00 -10.59
N ALA A 371 19.03 11.01 -11.47
CA ALA A 371 18.67 9.62 -11.21
C ALA A 371 19.17 9.07 -9.85
N ALA A 372 20.28 9.60 -9.33
CA ALA A 372 20.82 9.21 -8.03
C ALA A 372 19.93 9.59 -6.82
N ALA A 373 19.04 10.58 -6.94
CA ALA A 373 18.14 11.01 -5.88
C ALA A 373 16.68 10.58 -6.11
N GLU A 374 16.45 9.60 -6.99
CA GLU A 374 15.12 9.08 -7.29
C GLU A 374 14.80 7.84 -6.46
N TRP A 375 13.56 7.74 -6.01
CA TRP A 375 12.96 6.44 -5.72
C TRP A 375 12.53 5.81 -7.04
N VAL A 376 12.88 4.54 -7.27
CA VAL A 376 12.28 3.72 -8.33
C VAL A 376 11.60 2.53 -7.66
N ILE A 377 10.27 2.52 -7.68
CA ILE A 377 9.43 1.57 -6.96
C ILE A 377 8.82 0.61 -7.97
N ASN A 378 9.03 -0.70 -7.77
CA ASN A 378 8.41 -1.74 -8.59
C ASN A 378 6.95 -1.96 -8.20
N GLY A 379 6.65 -1.85 -6.90
CA GLY A 379 5.29 -1.93 -6.38
C GLY A 379 5.25 -2.07 -4.86
N PHE A 380 4.17 -1.59 -4.26
CA PHE A 380 3.82 -1.90 -2.88
C PHE A 380 2.65 -2.88 -2.86
N TYR A 381 2.71 -3.86 -1.98
CA TYR A 381 1.67 -4.87 -1.83
C TYR A 381 1.26 -4.91 -0.37
N ILE A 382 -0.04 -4.78 -0.14
CA ILE A 382 -0.61 -4.80 1.20
C ILE A 382 -1.44 -6.06 1.28
N TYR A 383 -1.18 -6.84 2.32
CA TYR A 383 -1.94 -8.01 2.67
C TYR A 383 -2.59 -7.78 4.02
N ASN A 384 -3.76 -8.35 4.22
CA ASN A 384 -4.31 -8.50 5.56
C ASN A 384 -4.26 -9.98 5.94
N LYS A 385 -3.94 -10.27 7.19
CA LYS A 385 -4.12 -11.59 7.76
C LYS A 385 -5.54 -11.66 8.26
N VAL A 386 -6.28 -12.66 7.81
CA VAL A 386 -7.36 -13.18 8.64
C VAL A 386 -6.66 -14.14 9.60
N PRO A 387 -6.64 -13.90 10.93
CA PRO A 387 -6.00 -14.80 11.89
C PRO A 387 -6.39 -16.26 11.59
N GLY A 388 -5.38 -17.07 11.27
CA GLY A 388 -5.54 -18.21 10.38
C GLY A 388 -6.45 -19.35 10.86
N GLY A 389 -7.03 -20.07 9.90
CA GLY A 389 -6.82 -21.51 9.70
C GLY A 389 -7.08 -22.50 10.85
N GLY A 390 -7.78 -22.10 11.91
CA GLY A 390 -8.20 -22.95 13.02
C GLY A 390 -9.63 -22.58 13.42
N THR A 391 -10.45 -23.59 13.68
CA THR A 391 -11.90 -23.53 13.89
C THR A 391 -12.38 -22.74 15.12
N ASP A 392 -11.61 -21.80 15.68
CA ASP A 392 -11.91 -21.22 17.00
C ASP A 392 -11.79 -19.69 17.15
N ASN A 393 -11.64 -18.86 16.10
CA ASN A 393 -11.82 -17.40 16.24
C ASN A 393 -12.20 -16.69 14.93
N CYS A 394 -13.49 -16.41 14.77
CA CYS A 394 -14.02 -15.46 13.79
C CYS A 394 -13.84 -14.02 14.32
N PRO A 395 -13.01 -13.13 13.75
CA PRO A 395 -12.92 -11.74 14.20
C PRO A 395 -14.11 -10.91 13.65
N PRO A 396 -14.34 -9.67 14.12
CA PRO A 396 -15.54 -9.17 14.84
C PRO A 396 -16.85 -9.08 14.03
N TYR A 397 -17.02 -9.83 12.94
CA TYR A 397 -18.31 -9.91 12.23
C TYR A 397 -19.38 -10.61 13.06
N GLY A 398 -18.99 -11.49 14.00
CA GLY A 398 -19.90 -12.02 15.02
C GLY A 398 -20.54 -10.93 15.90
N ASP A 399 -19.77 -9.88 16.22
CA ASP A 399 -20.24 -8.71 16.97
C ASP A 399 -21.06 -7.73 16.11
N GLN A 400 -21.07 -7.94 14.78
CA GLN A 400 -21.84 -7.16 13.79
C GLN A 400 -22.98 -7.95 13.14
N ILE A 401 -23.31 -9.15 13.64
CA ILE A 401 -24.48 -9.91 13.17
C ILE A 401 -25.75 -9.06 13.42
N GLY A 402 -26.52 -8.83 12.36
CA GLY A 402 -27.68 -7.94 12.34
C GLY A 402 -27.39 -6.52 11.86
N THR A 403 -26.15 -6.20 11.50
CA THR A 403 -25.75 -4.86 11.06
C THR A 403 -25.38 -4.88 9.58
N TYR A 404 -26.07 -4.08 8.76
CA TYR A 404 -25.80 -4.00 7.32
C TYR A 404 -24.38 -3.48 7.05
N ASP A 405 -23.52 -4.32 6.43
CA ASP A 405 -22.13 -4.03 6.00
C ASP A 405 -21.34 -3.11 6.96
N GLY A 406 -21.38 -3.41 8.26
CA GLY A 406 -20.60 -2.70 9.28
C GLY A 406 -21.03 -1.25 9.59
N THR A 407 -22.25 -0.85 9.18
CA THR A 407 -22.85 0.44 9.56
C THR A 407 -23.27 0.48 11.04
N SER A 408 -23.94 1.53 11.53
CA SER A 408 -24.49 1.55 12.91
C SER A 408 -25.96 1.11 12.99
N ASN A 409 -26.54 0.61 11.90
CA ASN A 409 -27.96 0.26 11.82
C ASN A 409 -28.16 -1.22 12.12
N TYR A 410 -28.35 -1.53 13.39
CA TYR A 410 -28.62 -2.89 13.88
C TYR A 410 -30.10 -3.29 13.69
N SER A 411 -30.33 -4.52 13.24
CA SER A 411 -31.62 -5.19 13.13
C SER A 411 -31.54 -6.60 13.72
N GLU A 412 -32.27 -6.83 14.80
CA GLU A 412 -32.36 -8.15 15.45
C GLU A 412 -32.97 -9.21 14.52
N ALA A 413 -33.99 -8.85 13.73
CA ALA A 413 -34.56 -9.75 12.73
C ALA A 413 -33.52 -10.17 11.68
N CYS A 414 -32.60 -9.27 11.31
CA CYS A 414 -31.50 -9.62 10.41
C CYS A 414 -30.47 -10.53 11.08
N ALA A 415 -30.20 -10.30 12.37
CA ALA A 415 -29.30 -11.15 13.15
C ALA A 415 -29.79 -12.60 13.18
N ASP A 416 -31.07 -12.80 13.48
CA ASP A 416 -31.72 -14.12 13.52
C ASP A 416 -31.71 -14.83 12.17
N ILE A 417 -32.02 -14.12 11.08
CA ILE A 417 -31.93 -14.68 9.71
C ILE A 417 -30.49 -15.07 9.37
N THR A 418 -29.52 -14.24 9.75
CA THR A 418 -28.10 -14.51 9.53
C THR A 418 -27.63 -15.73 10.31
N ASN A 419 -28.04 -15.89 11.57
CA ASN A 419 -27.78 -17.09 12.35
C ASN A 419 -28.43 -18.34 11.73
N ALA A 420 -29.63 -18.22 11.18
CA ALA A 420 -30.30 -19.31 10.47
C ALA A 420 -29.57 -19.71 9.17
N CYS A 421 -28.97 -18.75 8.45
CA CYS A 421 -28.09 -19.04 7.32
C CYS A 421 -26.87 -19.84 7.76
N LEU A 422 -26.18 -19.39 8.80
CA LEU A 422 -24.99 -20.03 9.34
C LEU A 422 -25.27 -21.46 9.82
N ALA A 423 -26.42 -21.69 10.44
CA ALA A 423 -26.86 -23.01 10.87
C ALA A 423 -27.16 -23.99 9.70
N ALA A 424 -27.29 -23.50 8.46
CA ALA A 424 -27.58 -24.36 7.31
C ALA A 424 -26.38 -25.22 6.88
N ASP A 425 -25.15 -24.80 7.20
CA ASP A 425 -23.86 -25.45 6.94
C ASP A 425 -23.69 -26.05 5.52
N GLY A 426 -22.89 -25.41 4.68
CA GLY A 426 -22.54 -25.94 3.37
C GLY A 426 -21.80 -24.96 2.47
N THR A 427 -21.26 -25.45 1.36
CA THR A 427 -20.41 -24.67 0.44
C THR A 427 -21.18 -23.85 -0.59
N SER A 428 -22.45 -24.18 -0.83
CA SER A 428 -23.33 -23.54 -1.80
C SER A 428 -24.35 -22.64 -1.07
N ILE A 429 -23.89 -21.52 -0.52
CA ILE A 429 -24.75 -20.68 0.34
C ILE A 429 -25.97 -20.12 -0.40
N TRP A 430 -25.89 -19.88 -1.72
CA TRP A 430 -27.03 -19.45 -2.54
C TRP A 430 -28.04 -20.56 -2.87
N SER A 431 -27.84 -21.77 -2.37
CA SER A 431 -28.88 -22.80 -2.34
C SER A 431 -29.74 -22.79 -1.07
N HIS A 432 -29.45 -21.90 -0.12
CA HIS A 432 -30.18 -21.78 1.14
C HIS A 432 -30.96 -20.47 1.19
N ALA A 433 -32.28 -20.56 1.34
CA ALA A 433 -33.17 -19.39 1.37
C ALA A 433 -32.82 -18.42 2.52
N ALA A 434 -32.42 -18.94 3.69
CA ALA A 434 -31.97 -18.13 4.81
C ALA A 434 -30.72 -17.31 4.47
N CYS A 435 -29.77 -17.88 3.72
CA CYS A 435 -28.56 -17.15 3.30
C CYS A 435 -28.83 -16.08 2.25
N VAL A 436 -29.76 -16.35 1.33
CA VAL A 436 -30.21 -15.34 0.36
C VAL A 436 -30.94 -14.18 1.05
N ALA A 437 -31.76 -14.45 2.06
CA ALA A 437 -32.40 -13.40 2.86
C ALA A 437 -31.42 -12.68 3.80
N ALA A 438 -30.44 -13.38 4.36
CA ALA A 438 -29.39 -12.77 5.17
C ALA A 438 -28.59 -11.77 4.32
N ALA A 439 -28.24 -12.13 3.08
CA ALA A 439 -27.45 -11.28 2.20
C ALA A 439 -28.11 -9.90 1.97
N THR A 440 -29.45 -9.83 1.96
CA THR A 440 -30.20 -8.60 1.68
C THR A 440 -30.26 -7.65 2.88
N CYS A 441 -30.11 -8.16 4.10
CA CYS A 441 -30.17 -7.36 5.32
C CYS A 441 -28.80 -7.14 6.00
N GLN A 442 -27.90 -8.11 5.88
CA GLN A 442 -26.55 -8.11 6.45
C GLN A 442 -25.51 -7.61 5.44
N GLY A 443 -25.79 -7.77 4.14
CA GLY A 443 -24.87 -7.51 3.04
C GLY A 443 -24.23 -8.79 2.50
N THR A 444 -23.97 -8.84 1.18
CA THR A 444 -23.47 -10.04 0.49
C THR A 444 -22.07 -10.42 0.95
N ALA A 445 -21.15 -9.45 1.06
CA ALA A 445 -19.79 -9.71 1.54
C ALA A 445 -19.79 -10.23 2.97
N SER A 446 -20.59 -9.62 3.84
CA SER A 446 -20.71 -10.00 5.25
C SER A 446 -21.21 -11.44 5.41
N VAL A 447 -22.23 -11.85 4.65
CA VAL A 447 -22.76 -13.23 4.71
C VAL A 447 -21.77 -14.26 4.15
N ILE A 448 -21.10 -13.94 3.05
CA ILE A 448 -20.08 -14.82 2.47
C ILE A 448 -18.94 -15.00 3.49
N ALA A 449 -18.45 -13.92 4.08
CA ALA A 449 -17.37 -13.95 5.07
C ALA A 449 -17.74 -14.76 6.31
N LEU A 450 -18.95 -14.56 6.87
CA LEU A 450 -19.43 -15.33 8.02
C LEU A 450 -19.55 -16.84 7.72
N ASN A 451 -20.01 -17.21 6.52
CA ASN A 451 -20.09 -18.62 6.10
C ASN A 451 -18.72 -19.24 5.81
N GLN A 452 -17.81 -18.50 5.17
CA GLN A 452 -16.42 -18.92 4.96
C GLN A 452 -15.69 -19.10 6.28
N CYS A 453 -16.05 -18.29 7.29
CA CYS A 453 -15.51 -18.40 8.63
C CYS A 453 -15.89 -19.73 9.31
N GLN A 454 -17.15 -20.15 9.19
CA GLN A 454 -17.61 -21.44 9.73
C GLN A 454 -17.19 -22.63 8.88
N ASN A 455 -17.16 -22.45 7.55
CA ASN A 455 -16.87 -23.50 6.59
C ASN A 455 -15.92 -22.95 5.48
N PRO A 456 -14.60 -23.14 5.63
CA PRO A 456 -13.60 -22.66 4.67
C PRO A 456 -13.74 -23.23 3.25
N ALA A 457 -14.60 -24.25 3.04
CA ALA A 457 -14.88 -24.79 1.71
C ALA A 457 -15.93 -23.97 0.93
N VAL A 458 -16.54 -22.95 1.54
CA VAL A 458 -17.36 -21.96 0.83
C VAL A 458 -16.46 -21.16 -0.12
N LEU A 459 -16.81 -21.15 -1.41
CA LEU A 459 -16.00 -20.52 -2.45
C LEU A 459 -16.02 -18.99 -2.35
N PRO A 460 -15.04 -18.28 -2.94
CA PRO A 460 -15.08 -16.82 -3.08
C PRO A 460 -16.30 -16.35 -3.87
N ALA A 461 -16.77 -15.12 -3.61
CA ALA A 461 -18.04 -14.57 -4.13
C ALA A 461 -18.30 -14.89 -5.62
N ALA A 462 -17.36 -14.61 -6.51
CA ALA A 462 -17.48 -14.83 -7.95
C ALA A 462 -17.49 -16.32 -8.39
N SER A 463 -17.18 -17.24 -7.48
CA SER A 463 -17.08 -18.68 -7.71
C SER A 463 -18.10 -19.50 -6.92
N ILE A 464 -18.90 -18.88 -6.06
CA ILE A 464 -20.03 -19.56 -5.40
C ILE A 464 -21.00 -20.00 -6.51
N PRO A 465 -21.58 -21.21 -6.43
CA PRO A 465 -22.61 -21.61 -7.39
C PRO A 465 -23.76 -20.60 -7.43
N HIS A 466 -24.21 -20.29 -8.65
CA HIS A 466 -25.34 -19.40 -8.89
C HIS A 466 -26.58 -19.75 -8.04
N LEU A 467 -27.42 -18.74 -7.81
CA LEU A 467 -28.65 -18.83 -7.06
C LEU A 467 -29.48 -20.05 -7.47
N SER A 468 -29.80 -20.90 -6.50
CA SER A 468 -30.58 -22.10 -6.77
C SER A 468 -31.95 -21.74 -7.34
N SER A 469 -32.32 -22.38 -8.46
CA SER A 469 -33.64 -22.24 -9.07
C SER A 469 -34.78 -22.53 -8.09
N THR A 470 -34.58 -23.43 -7.11
CA THR A 470 -35.54 -23.71 -6.04
C THR A 470 -35.71 -22.53 -5.09
N VAL A 471 -34.60 -21.88 -4.71
CA VAL A 471 -34.65 -20.69 -3.85
C VAL A 471 -35.28 -19.54 -4.62
N TYR A 472 -34.92 -19.32 -5.88
CA TYR A 472 -35.56 -18.30 -6.70
C TYR A 472 -37.07 -18.54 -6.87
N ALA A 473 -37.49 -19.79 -7.10
CA ALA A 473 -38.89 -20.17 -7.15
C ALA A 473 -39.62 -19.94 -5.82
N SER A 474 -38.93 -19.99 -4.67
CA SER A 474 -39.52 -19.63 -3.38
C SER A 474 -39.80 -18.13 -3.24
N ILE A 475 -39.13 -17.28 -4.04
CA ILE A 475 -39.35 -15.83 -4.06
C ILE A 475 -40.48 -15.47 -5.03
N VAL A 476 -40.39 -15.95 -6.28
CA VAL A 476 -41.28 -15.50 -7.38
C VAL A 476 -42.43 -16.48 -7.68
N GLY A 477 -42.44 -17.66 -7.07
CA GLY A 477 -43.44 -18.69 -7.28
C GLY A 477 -43.26 -19.47 -8.59
N SER A 478 -44.36 -20.08 -9.06
CA SER A 478 -44.36 -21.04 -10.19
C SER A 478 -43.89 -20.49 -11.54
N CYS A 479 -43.73 -19.17 -11.68
CA CYS A 479 -43.24 -18.54 -12.91
C CYS A 479 -41.71 -18.45 -12.99
N ALA A 480 -40.98 -18.95 -11.98
CA ALA A 480 -39.52 -19.02 -12.01
C ALA A 480 -38.97 -19.86 -13.18
N PRO A 481 -37.82 -19.48 -13.78
CA PRO A 481 -37.02 -18.28 -13.51
C PRO A 481 -37.45 -17.05 -14.35
N SER A 482 -38.56 -17.14 -15.07
CA SER A 482 -38.95 -16.18 -16.12
C SER A 482 -39.58 -14.87 -15.64
N CYS A 483 -40.11 -14.85 -14.42
CA CYS A 483 -40.70 -13.65 -13.82
C CYS A 483 -39.70 -12.96 -12.87
N PRO A 484 -39.62 -11.62 -12.89
CA PRO A 484 -38.73 -10.88 -12.01
C PRO A 484 -39.29 -10.81 -10.57
N ILE A 485 -38.39 -10.60 -9.60
CA ILE A 485 -38.76 -10.34 -8.21
C ILE A 485 -39.46 -8.98 -8.14
N THR A 486 -40.68 -8.96 -7.61
CA THR A 486 -41.37 -7.72 -7.25
C THR A 486 -41.08 -7.35 -5.80
N GLN A 487 -41.29 -6.09 -5.42
CA GLN A 487 -41.17 -5.66 -4.03
C GLN A 487 -42.04 -6.51 -3.08
N GLN A 488 -43.26 -6.88 -3.48
CA GLN A 488 -44.13 -7.71 -2.65
C GLN A 488 -43.59 -9.13 -2.51
N ASN A 489 -43.12 -9.74 -3.60
CA ASN A 489 -42.48 -11.06 -3.56
C ASN A 489 -41.27 -11.07 -2.63
N TYR A 490 -40.45 -10.03 -2.67
CA TYR A 490 -39.30 -9.87 -1.79
C TYR A 490 -39.71 -9.76 -0.32
N VAL A 491 -40.70 -8.90 -0.01
CA VAL A 491 -41.21 -8.74 1.36
C VAL A 491 -41.76 -10.07 1.87
N ASP A 492 -42.59 -10.77 1.08
CA ASP A 492 -43.15 -12.07 1.47
C ASP A 492 -42.05 -13.11 1.72
N PHE A 493 -41.01 -13.13 0.89
CA PHE A 493 -39.86 -14.01 1.03
C PHE A 493 -39.09 -13.73 2.34
N VAL A 494 -38.74 -12.48 2.61
CA VAL A 494 -37.96 -12.09 3.80
C VAL A 494 -38.75 -12.37 5.09
N TYR A 495 -40.04 -12.01 5.15
CA TYR A 495 -40.90 -12.33 6.29
C TYR A 495 -41.11 -13.85 6.45
N GLY A 496 -41.13 -14.60 5.35
CA GLY A 496 -41.10 -16.06 5.37
C GLY A 496 -39.82 -16.60 6.01
N GLN A 497 -38.65 -16.05 5.67
CA GLN A 497 -37.38 -16.45 6.28
C GLN A 497 -37.26 -16.02 7.75
N MET A 498 -37.79 -14.85 8.14
CA MET A 498 -37.90 -14.46 9.56
C MET A 498 -38.75 -15.47 10.35
N THR A 499 -39.87 -15.92 9.78
CA THR A 499 -40.73 -16.94 10.40
C THR A 499 -39.96 -18.25 10.57
N ALA A 500 -39.23 -18.68 9.53
CA ALA A 500 -38.44 -19.91 9.55
C ALA A 500 -37.25 -19.85 10.53
N ALA A 501 -36.64 -18.67 10.69
CA ALA A 501 -35.56 -18.40 11.63
C ALA A 501 -36.05 -18.25 13.09
N GLY A 502 -37.36 -18.21 13.32
CA GLY A 502 -37.93 -18.05 14.66
C GLY A 502 -37.82 -16.64 15.23
N VAL A 503 -37.79 -15.61 14.37
CA VAL A 503 -37.68 -14.19 14.76
C VAL A 503 -38.81 -13.82 15.73
N THR A 504 -38.42 -13.24 16.87
CA THR A 504 -39.38 -12.76 17.89
C THR A 504 -39.58 -11.25 17.84
N ASN A 505 -38.55 -10.50 17.42
CA ASN A 505 -38.58 -9.05 17.31
C ASN A 505 -38.57 -8.64 15.82
N TRP A 506 -39.77 -8.34 15.32
CA TRP A 506 -40.02 -8.05 13.91
C TRP A 506 -39.69 -6.59 13.54
N PRO A 507 -39.35 -6.29 12.27
CA PRO A 507 -39.27 -4.91 11.78
C PRO A 507 -40.57 -4.15 12.06
N ALA A 508 -40.45 -2.86 12.41
CA ALA A 508 -41.60 -2.04 12.80
C ALA A 508 -42.65 -1.92 11.70
N SER A 509 -42.25 -1.99 10.43
CA SER A 509 -43.14 -2.08 9.28
C SER A 509 -42.46 -2.74 8.07
N SER A 510 -43.27 -3.19 7.10
CA SER A 510 -42.75 -3.63 5.81
C SER A 510 -42.09 -2.50 5.01
N ALA A 511 -42.40 -1.22 5.31
CA ALA A 511 -41.72 -0.08 4.70
C ALA A 511 -40.26 0.03 5.15
N ASP A 512 -39.93 -0.43 6.36
CA ASP A 512 -38.55 -0.47 6.84
C ASP A 512 -37.74 -1.54 6.09
N VAL A 513 -38.33 -2.73 5.89
CA VAL A 513 -37.72 -3.79 5.08
C VAL A 513 -37.48 -3.34 3.64
N VAL A 514 -38.42 -2.57 3.08
CA VAL A 514 -38.28 -2.02 1.72
C VAL A 514 -37.17 -0.98 1.66
N SER A 515 -37.25 0.07 2.49
CA SER A 515 -36.30 1.18 2.42
C SER A 515 -34.87 0.80 2.82
N GLN A 516 -34.71 -0.15 3.75
CA GLN A 516 -33.40 -0.54 4.25
C GLN A 516 -32.76 -1.67 3.45
N TRP A 517 -33.54 -2.60 2.90
CA TRP A 517 -32.98 -3.84 2.32
C TRP A 517 -33.37 -4.10 0.86
N TRP A 518 -34.53 -3.61 0.39
CA TRP A 518 -34.94 -3.78 -1.01
C TRP A 518 -34.40 -2.66 -1.90
N ASP A 519 -34.59 -1.40 -1.49
CA ASP A 519 -34.21 -0.23 -2.28
C ASP A 519 -32.71 -0.20 -2.64
N PRO A 520 -31.77 -0.61 -1.76
CA PRO A 520 -30.35 -0.72 -2.14
C PRO A 520 -30.09 -1.71 -3.27
N ILE A 521 -30.81 -2.83 -3.31
CA ILE A 521 -30.67 -3.85 -4.36
C ILE A 521 -31.23 -3.32 -5.68
N VAL A 522 -32.38 -2.65 -5.64
CA VAL A 522 -32.95 -1.98 -6.81
C VAL A 522 -32.02 -0.91 -7.35
N GLN A 523 -31.41 -0.13 -6.46
CA GLN A 523 -30.45 0.92 -6.83
C GLN A 523 -29.21 0.31 -7.50
N TRP A 524 -28.66 -0.77 -6.96
CA TRP A 524 -27.49 -1.43 -7.52
C TRP A 524 -27.78 -2.09 -8.86
N THR A 525 -28.90 -2.82 -8.96
CA THR A 525 -29.27 -3.56 -10.18
C THR A 525 -29.72 -2.64 -11.32
N ALA A 526 -30.19 -1.43 -11.00
CA ALA A 526 -30.69 -0.43 -11.94
C ALA A 526 -31.82 -0.92 -12.87
N THR A 527 -32.65 -1.87 -12.40
CA THR A 527 -33.71 -2.51 -13.21
C THR A 527 -35.10 -1.87 -13.06
N GLY A 528 -35.25 -0.84 -12.23
CA GLY A 528 -36.54 -0.19 -11.95
C GLY A 528 -37.32 -0.90 -10.84
N SER A 529 -38.63 -1.11 -11.00
CA SER A 529 -39.49 -1.60 -9.90
C SER A 529 -39.46 -3.12 -9.66
N THR A 530 -38.71 -3.88 -10.46
CA THR A 530 -38.61 -5.35 -10.36
C THR A 530 -37.20 -5.82 -10.72
N ILE A 531 -36.75 -6.96 -10.20
CA ILE A 531 -35.39 -7.47 -10.39
C ILE A 531 -35.41 -8.86 -11.07
N PRO A 532 -34.97 -8.99 -12.34
CA PRO A 532 -34.84 -10.28 -13.01
C PRO A 532 -33.84 -11.22 -12.32
N TYR A 533 -33.95 -12.53 -12.55
CA TYR A 533 -33.07 -13.56 -11.98
C TYR A 533 -31.59 -13.18 -12.12
N GLN A 534 -31.15 -12.85 -13.33
CA GLN A 534 -29.74 -12.62 -13.61
C GLN A 534 -29.19 -11.42 -12.85
N ASN A 535 -29.94 -10.32 -12.76
CA ASN A 535 -29.51 -9.14 -12.00
C ASN A 535 -29.45 -9.40 -10.49
N PHE A 536 -30.38 -10.21 -9.96
CA PHE A 536 -30.37 -10.55 -8.54
C PHE A 536 -29.23 -11.52 -8.21
N ASP A 537 -28.97 -12.48 -9.09
CA ASP A 537 -27.83 -13.39 -8.99
C ASP A 537 -26.50 -12.62 -9.11
N ASP A 538 -26.37 -11.71 -10.08
CA ASP A 538 -25.21 -10.83 -10.20
C ASP A 538 -25.03 -9.98 -8.92
N TRP A 539 -26.10 -9.45 -8.35
CA TRP A 539 -26.03 -8.71 -7.09
C TRP A 539 -25.48 -9.58 -5.95
N LEU A 540 -25.91 -10.84 -5.81
CA LEU A 540 -25.38 -11.77 -4.80
C LEU A 540 -23.87 -12.01 -4.93
N HIS A 541 -23.32 -11.94 -6.14
CA HIS A 541 -21.89 -12.22 -6.40
C HIS A 541 -21.02 -10.96 -6.46
N TYR A 542 -21.62 -9.81 -6.80
CA TYR A 542 -20.87 -8.63 -7.22
C TYR A 542 -21.26 -7.32 -6.52
N SER A 543 -22.23 -7.29 -5.60
CA SER A 543 -22.71 -6.01 -5.04
C SER A 543 -21.70 -5.23 -4.20
N ASN A 544 -20.66 -5.90 -3.70
CA ASN A 544 -19.71 -5.35 -2.73
C ASN A 544 -18.28 -5.22 -3.31
N TRP A 545 -18.16 -4.83 -4.59
CA TRP A 545 -16.89 -4.46 -5.25
C TRP A 545 -16.87 -3.01 -5.74
#